data_AF-A0A3C0A8G5-F1
#
_entry.id   AF-A0A3C0A8G5-F1
#
_cell.length_a   1.000
_cell.length_b   1.000
_cell.length_c   1.000
_cell.angle_alpha   90.00
_cell.angle_beta   90.00
_cell.angle_gamma   90.00
#
_symmetry.space_group_name_H-M   'P 1'
#
loop_
_entity.id
_entity.type
_entity.pdbx_description
1 polymer ?
#
loop_
_entity_poly.entity_id
_entity_poly.type
_entity_poly.pdbx_seq_one_letter_code
_entity_poly.pdbx_strand_id
1 'polypeptide(L)'
;MKLRNLLIIIVCVLCFTTKAQTISDASFGKGLINFVAKDSTFSMKFAPRIQARFNSQWDYDGDSYGDAAQNFSLRRARLKFSGFAYTTKLKYKVELGLSNRDVSGASEFNRNTPRIILDAVVMWNFFQNFELWAGQTKLPGNVERVVSSANLQLI
;
A
#
# COMPACT_ATOMS: atom_id res chain seq x y z
N MET A 1 8.52 18.03 -56.17
CA MET A 1 9.06 17.03 -55.22
C MET A 1 9.70 17.64 -53.96
N LYS A 2 10.38 18.80 -54.01
CA LYS A 2 11.03 19.42 -52.84
C LYS A 2 10.07 19.87 -51.73
N LEU A 3 8.89 20.42 -52.08
CA LEU A 3 7.92 20.94 -51.11
C LEU A 3 7.24 19.84 -50.26
N ARG A 4 6.94 18.70 -50.87
CA ARG A 4 6.36 17.53 -50.18
C ARG A 4 7.32 16.97 -49.13
N ASN A 5 8.60 16.89 -49.47
CA ASN A 5 9.63 16.38 -48.56
C ASN A 5 9.89 17.38 -47.41
N LEU A 6 9.80 18.69 -47.68
CA LEU A 6 9.90 19.73 -46.65
C LEU A 6 8.74 19.67 -45.64
N LEU A 7 7.51 19.46 -46.13
CA LEU A 7 6.32 19.28 -45.28
C LEU A 7 6.44 18.08 -44.35
N ILE A 8 6.97 16.95 -44.86
CA ILE A 8 7.19 15.74 -44.05
C ILE A 8 8.20 16.01 -42.94
N ILE A 9 9.29 16.72 -43.23
CA ILE A 9 10.31 17.07 -42.24
C ILE A 9 9.72 17.98 -41.15
N ILE A 10 8.92 18.98 -41.53
CA ILE A 10 8.27 19.89 -40.59
C ILE A 10 7.30 19.13 -39.65
N VAL A 11 6.51 18.21 -40.19
CA VAL A 11 5.60 17.37 -39.39
C VAL A 11 6.39 16.48 -38.42
N CYS A 12 7.47 15.85 -38.87
CA CYS A 12 8.33 15.06 -38.00
C CYS A 12 8.92 15.89 -36.86
N VAL A 13 9.44 17.09 -37.15
CA VAL A 13 10.01 17.99 -36.13
C VAL A 13 8.95 18.43 -35.11
N LEU A 14 7.73 18.73 -35.56
CA LEU A 14 6.61 19.07 -34.67
C LEU A 14 6.19 17.91 -33.76
N CYS A 15 6.26 16.67 -34.24
CA CYS A 15 5.99 15.50 -33.39
C CYS A 15 7.03 15.37 -32.25
N PHE A 16 8.30 15.66 -32.51
CA PHE A 16 9.38 15.56 -31.50
C PHE A 16 9.35 16.66 -30.44
N THR A 17 8.71 17.81 -30.70
CA THR A 17 8.64 18.93 -29.74
C THR A 17 7.47 18.84 -28.76
N THR A 18 6.52 17.92 -28.99
CA THR A 18 5.39 17.72 -28.07
C THR A 18 5.82 16.98 -26.80
N LYS A 19 5.93 17.71 -25.67
CA LYS A 19 6.07 17.12 -24.33
C LYS A 19 4.67 16.80 -23.79
N ALA A 20 4.11 15.67 -24.19
CA ALA A 20 2.73 15.28 -23.84
C ALA A 20 2.52 14.84 -22.38
N GLN A 21 3.60 14.67 -21.61
CA GLN A 21 3.51 14.20 -20.23
C GLN A 21 4.33 15.11 -19.33
N THR A 22 3.66 15.94 -18.55
CA THR A 22 4.26 16.47 -17.32
C THR A 22 4.25 15.32 -16.32
N ILE A 23 5.42 14.78 -15.99
CA ILE A 23 5.57 13.88 -14.85
C ILE A 23 5.26 14.75 -13.64
N SER A 24 4.04 14.68 -13.10
CA SER A 24 3.77 15.36 -11.83
C SER A 24 4.67 14.73 -10.79
N ASP A 25 5.39 15.58 -10.08
CA ASP A 25 6.50 15.25 -9.20
C ASP A 25 6.08 14.15 -8.21
N ALA A 26 6.46 12.92 -8.52
CA ALA A 26 6.33 11.80 -7.60
C ALA A 26 7.30 12.07 -6.45
N SER A 27 6.76 12.60 -5.35
CA SER A 27 7.57 12.90 -4.18
C SER A 27 7.99 11.61 -3.48
N PHE A 28 9.28 11.50 -3.19
CA PHE A 28 9.84 10.47 -2.33
C PHE A 28 9.75 10.93 -0.86
N GLY A 29 9.25 10.08 0.04
CA GLY A 29 9.01 10.42 1.45
C GLY A 29 7.51 10.50 1.82
N LYS A 30 7.18 10.17 3.09
CA LYS A 30 5.80 9.87 3.57
C LYS A 30 5.17 8.65 2.88
N GLY A 31 5.98 7.65 2.58
CA GLY A 31 5.69 6.48 1.75
C GLY A 31 6.93 6.16 0.93
N LEU A 32 6.87 5.17 0.03
CA LEU A 32 7.91 5.03 -1.00
C LEU A 32 7.64 5.99 -2.14
N ILE A 33 6.39 6.08 -2.59
CA ILE A 33 5.98 6.95 -3.68
C ILE A 33 4.68 7.65 -3.27
N ASN A 34 4.62 8.97 -3.39
CA ASN A 34 3.39 9.72 -3.24
C ASN A 34 3.16 10.60 -4.47
N PHE A 35 2.04 10.36 -5.13
CA PHE A 35 1.62 11.03 -6.34
C PHE A 35 0.29 11.74 -6.09
N VAL A 36 0.23 13.02 -6.44
CA VAL A 36 -1.01 13.81 -6.43
C VAL A 36 -1.07 14.54 -7.76
N ALA A 37 -2.15 14.34 -8.50
CA ALA A 37 -2.39 15.06 -9.75
C ALA A 37 -2.57 16.55 -9.45
N LYS A 38 -2.04 17.42 -10.32
CA LYS A 38 -2.07 18.89 -10.12
C LYS A 38 -3.49 19.45 -9.99
N ASP A 39 -4.45 18.81 -10.63
CA ASP A 39 -5.88 19.12 -10.61
C ASP A 39 -6.62 18.54 -9.39
N SER A 40 -5.92 17.84 -8.49
CA SER A 40 -6.49 17.16 -7.32
C SER A 40 -7.63 16.19 -7.64
N THR A 41 -7.66 15.64 -8.85
CA THR A 41 -8.63 14.61 -9.25
C THR A 41 -8.18 13.21 -8.79
N PHE A 42 -6.88 13.02 -8.60
CA PHE A 42 -6.33 11.73 -8.22
C PHE A 42 -5.15 11.85 -7.26
N SER A 43 -5.06 10.93 -6.32
CA SER A 43 -3.84 10.69 -5.57
C SER A 43 -3.59 9.21 -5.35
N MET A 44 -2.31 8.87 -5.24
CA MET A 44 -1.85 7.55 -4.87
C MET A 44 -0.59 7.65 -4.02
N LYS A 45 -0.69 7.12 -2.81
CA LYS A 45 0.43 6.86 -1.92
C LYS A 45 0.68 5.36 -1.89
N PHE A 46 1.87 4.98 -2.33
CA PHE A 46 2.41 3.64 -2.22
C PHE A 46 3.41 3.57 -1.06
N ALA A 47 3.14 2.71 -0.08
CA ALA A 47 3.94 2.55 1.12
C ALA A 47 4.15 1.05 1.43
N PRO A 48 5.20 0.42 0.84
CA PRO A 48 5.58 -0.93 1.21
C PRO A 48 6.06 -0.95 2.66
N ARG A 49 5.83 -2.08 3.33
CA ARG A 49 6.27 -2.32 4.69
C ARG A 49 6.90 -3.70 4.76
N ILE A 50 8.19 -3.72 5.10
CA ILE A 50 8.97 -4.94 5.27
C ILE A 50 9.48 -4.96 6.71
N GLN A 51 9.23 -6.06 7.42
CA GLN A 51 9.68 -6.25 8.80
C GLN A 51 10.19 -7.66 8.99
N ALA A 52 11.51 -7.79 9.11
CA ALA A 52 12.16 -9.00 9.56
C ALA A 52 12.05 -9.13 11.09
N ARG A 53 12.03 -10.36 11.58
CA ARG A 53 12.08 -10.69 13.01
C ARG A 53 13.05 -11.83 13.22
N PHE A 54 13.96 -11.62 14.16
CA PHE A 54 14.76 -12.67 14.76
C PHE A 54 14.27 -12.86 16.20
N ASN A 55 14.00 -14.09 16.58
CA ASN A 55 13.66 -14.48 17.94
C ASN A 55 14.61 -15.59 18.39
N SER A 56 15.04 -15.54 19.64
CA SER A 56 15.77 -16.60 20.31
C SER A 56 15.06 -16.85 21.64
N GLN A 57 14.65 -18.09 21.88
CA GLN A 57 14.00 -18.52 23.11
C GLN A 57 14.87 -19.58 23.77
N TRP A 58 15.01 -19.47 25.08
CA TRP A 58 15.79 -20.38 25.91
C TRP A 58 14.84 -20.84 27.01
N ASP A 59 14.61 -22.14 27.09
CA ASP A 59 13.78 -22.70 28.15
C ASP A 59 14.67 -22.94 29.38
N TYR A 60 14.28 -22.35 30.50
CA TYR A 60 14.97 -22.47 31.78
C TYR A 60 14.26 -23.48 32.66
N ASP A 61 14.98 -24.50 33.14
CA ASP A 61 14.40 -25.60 33.93
C ASP A 61 14.53 -25.39 35.45
N GLY A 62 15.18 -24.30 35.89
CA GLY A 62 15.43 -23.99 37.30
C GLY A 62 16.90 -24.08 37.71
N ASP A 63 17.73 -24.80 36.94
CA ASP A 63 19.17 -24.93 37.20
C ASP A 63 20.01 -24.53 35.98
N SER A 64 19.51 -24.78 34.77
CA SER A 64 20.21 -24.49 33.52
C SER A 64 19.26 -23.98 32.44
N TYR A 65 19.83 -23.29 31.45
CA TYR A 65 19.11 -23.01 30.21
C TYR A 65 19.35 -24.16 29.23
N GLY A 66 18.27 -24.67 28.65
CA GLY A 66 18.33 -25.62 27.54
C GLY A 66 18.82 -24.99 26.23
N ASP A 67 18.82 -25.79 25.16
CA ASP A 67 19.26 -25.35 23.84
C ASP A 67 18.42 -24.16 23.32
N ALA A 68 19.10 -23.20 22.70
CA ALA A 68 18.46 -22.00 22.16
C ALA A 68 17.62 -22.30 20.92
N ALA A 69 16.30 -22.11 21.02
CA ALA A 69 15.39 -22.16 19.88
C ALA A 69 15.42 -20.82 19.12
N GLN A 70 16.05 -20.82 17.95
CA GLN A 70 16.20 -19.63 17.11
C GLN A 70 15.21 -19.64 15.94
N ASN A 71 14.56 -18.50 15.67
CA ASN A 71 13.67 -18.31 14.53
C ASN A 71 13.99 -17.00 13.82
N PHE A 72 14.33 -17.11 12.54
CA PHE A 72 14.40 -15.98 11.64
C PHE A 72 13.21 -16.02 10.67
N SER A 73 12.41 -14.97 10.65
CA SER A 73 11.26 -14.88 9.75
C SER A 73 10.98 -13.46 9.28
N LEU A 74 10.49 -13.35 8.05
CA LEU A 74 9.88 -12.11 7.58
C LEU A 74 8.47 -12.02 8.17
N ARG A 75 8.31 -11.30 9.27
CA ARG A 75 7.02 -11.21 9.98
C ARG A 75 5.97 -10.48 9.15
N ARG A 76 6.34 -9.38 8.47
CA ARG A 76 5.41 -8.60 7.65
C ARG A 76 6.06 -8.20 6.33
N ALA A 77 5.34 -8.42 5.26
CA ALA A 77 5.69 -7.94 3.93
C ALA A 77 4.40 -7.46 3.30
N ARG A 78 4.17 -6.15 3.31
CA ARG A 78 2.88 -5.58 2.94
C ARG A 78 3.01 -4.47 1.94
N LEU A 79 2.11 -4.46 0.96
CA LEU A 79 1.98 -3.39 -0.01
C LEU A 79 0.76 -2.57 0.36
N LYS A 80 0.96 -1.30 0.72
CA LYS A 80 -0.13 -0.38 1.05
C LYS A 80 -0.30 0.64 -0.06
N PHE A 81 -1.52 0.76 -0.54
CA PHE A 81 -1.97 1.75 -1.49
C PHE A 81 -3.09 2.54 -0.84
N SER A 82 -2.97 3.85 -0.84
CA SER A 82 -4.01 4.73 -0.30
C SER A 82 -4.07 6.01 -1.10
N GLY A 83 -5.24 6.58 -1.27
CA GLY A 83 -5.40 7.83 -1.99
C GLY A 83 -6.85 8.20 -2.18
N PHE A 84 -7.11 9.05 -3.17
CA PHE A 84 -8.45 9.41 -3.61
C PHE A 84 -8.55 9.37 -5.13
N ALA A 85 -9.75 9.15 -5.64
CA ALA A 85 -10.04 9.09 -7.06
C ALA A 85 -11.25 9.96 -7.39
N TYR A 86 -11.21 10.68 -8.52
CA TYR A 86 -12.16 11.70 -8.97
C TYR A 86 -12.31 12.93 -8.07
N THR A 87 -12.37 12.75 -6.75
CA THR A 87 -12.54 13.83 -5.78
C THR A 87 -11.89 13.44 -4.45
N THR A 88 -11.47 14.43 -3.67
CA THR A 88 -10.91 14.23 -2.32
C THR A 88 -11.89 13.58 -1.34
N LYS A 89 -13.19 13.58 -1.68
CA LYS A 89 -14.26 12.91 -0.92
C LYS A 89 -14.34 11.40 -1.14
N LEU A 90 -13.78 10.87 -2.23
CA LEU A 90 -13.82 9.46 -2.58
C LEU A 90 -12.42 8.87 -2.40
N LYS A 91 -12.19 8.29 -1.23
CA LYS A 91 -10.90 7.73 -0.82
C LYS A 91 -10.91 6.23 -1.00
N TYR A 92 -9.73 5.66 -1.24
CA TYR A 92 -9.53 4.22 -1.30
C TYR A 92 -8.34 3.81 -0.44
N LYS A 93 -8.38 2.58 0.04
CA LYS A 93 -7.29 1.95 0.77
C LYS A 93 -7.23 0.47 0.42
N VAL A 94 -6.06 0.03 -0.02
CA VAL A 94 -5.75 -1.36 -0.32
C VAL A 94 -4.47 -1.75 0.41
N GLU A 95 -4.49 -2.83 1.19
CA GLU A 95 -3.34 -3.41 1.86
C GLU A 95 -3.26 -4.89 1.51
N LEU A 96 -2.17 -5.29 0.86
CA LEU A 96 -1.88 -6.67 0.49
C LEU A 96 -0.78 -7.24 1.38
N GLY A 97 -0.97 -8.45 1.88
CA GLY A 97 -0.02 -9.20 2.70
C GLY A 97 0.67 -10.29 1.90
N LEU A 98 2.01 -10.37 2.02
CA LEU A 98 2.86 -11.26 1.25
C LEU A 98 3.69 -12.21 2.12
N SER A 99 3.82 -11.95 3.43
CA SER A 99 4.57 -12.85 4.31
C SER A 99 3.73 -14.07 4.70
N ASN A 100 4.40 -15.18 5.06
CA ASN A 100 3.71 -16.39 5.53
C ASN A 100 2.74 -16.11 6.70
N ARG A 101 3.09 -15.16 7.58
CA ARG A 101 2.23 -14.73 8.70
C ARG A 101 1.13 -13.76 8.30
N ASP A 102 1.29 -13.01 7.21
CA ASP A 102 0.24 -12.16 6.68
C ASP A 102 -0.80 -13.00 5.91
N VAL A 103 -0.34 -14.05 5.22
CA VAL A 103 -1.13 -14.94 4.35
C VAL A 103 -1.80 -16.09 5.11
N SER A 104 -1.32 -16.42 6.32
CA SER A 104 -1.88 -17.47 7.17
C SER A 104 -3.28 -17.15 7.70
N GLY A 105 -3.97 -18.17 8.23
CA GLY A 105 -5.34 -18.03 8.72
C GLY A 105 -6.40 -18.19 7.64
N ALA A 106 -6.13 -19.10 6.69
CA ALA A 106 -7.14 -19.70 5.84
C ALA A 106 -8.28 -20.25 6.72
N SER A 107 -9.51 -20.02 6.30
CA SER A 107 -10.70 -20.46 7.02
C SER A 107 -11.69 -21.03 6.03
N GLU A 108 -12.51 -21.96 6.53
CA GLU A 108 -13.57 -22.60 5.77
C GLU A 108 -14.53 -21.58 5.13
N PHE A 109 -14.79 -20.47 5.82
CA PHE A 109 -15.63 -19.37 5.33
C PHE A 109 -15.10 -18.68 4.07
N ASN A 110 -13.81 -18.85 3.77
CA ASN A 110 -13.15 -18.35 2.57
C ASN A 110 -12.53 -19.50 1.76
N ARG A 111 -13.14 -20.71 1.81
CA ARG A 111 -12.71 -21.89 1.05
C ARG A 111 -11.23 -22.26 1.28
N ASN A 112 -10.74 -22.04 2.49
CA ASN A 112 -9.34 -22.22 2.86
C ASN A 112 -8.35 -21.44 1.98
N THR A 113 -8.80 -20.32 1.39
CA THR A 113 -7.92 -19.48 0.57
C THR A 113 -6.97 -18.66 1.45
N PRO A 114 -5.74 -18.41 0.96
CA PRO A 114 -4.77 -17.61 1.70
C PRO A 114 -5.23 -16.15 1.86
N ARG A 115 -4.98 -15.55 3.03
CA ARG A 115 -5.47 -14.19 3.37
C ARG A 115 -4.54 -13.10 2.81
N ILE A 116 -4.57 -12.91 1.49
CA ILE A 116 -3.71 -11.91 0.84
C ILE A 116 -4.25 -10.50 1.02
N ILE A 117 -5.56 -10.31 0.99
CA ILE A 117 -6.20 -8.99 1.11
C ILE A 117 -6.45 -8.69 2.59
N LEU A 118 -5.70 -7.73 3.14
CA LEU A 118 -5.84 -7.27 4.52
C LEU A 118 -6.87 -6.13 4.61
N ASP A 119 -6.70 -5.12 3.76
CA ASP A 119 -7.66 -4.02 3.59
C ASP A 119 -7.97 -3.87 2.08
N ALA A 120 -9.23 -3.72 1.75
CA ALA A 120 -9.73 -3.33 0.43
C ALA A 120 -11.05 -2.59 0.64
N VAL A 121 -10.97 -1.27 0.83
CA VAL A 121 -12.11 -0.43 1.18
C VAL A 121 -12.12 0.85 0.36
N VAL A 122 -13.33 1.25 -0.03
CA VAL A 122 -13.64 2.56 -0.59
C VAL A 122 -14.43 3.33 0.44
N MET A 123 -14.06 4.59 0.66
CA MET A 123 -14.66 5.49 1.64
C MET A 123 -15.18 6.72 0.90
N TRP A 124 -16.48 6.98 1.01
CA TRP A 124 -17.12 8.11 0.35
C TRP A 124 -17.74 9.05 1.37
N ASN A 125 -17.18 10.25 1.48
CA ASN A 125 -17.75 11.34 2.28
C ASN A 125 -18.82 12.06 1.45
N PHE A 126 -20.10 11.71 1.66
CA PHE A 126 -21.20 12.28 0.88
C PHE A 126 -21.79 13.54 1.51
N PHE A 127 -21.77 13.66 2.85
CA PHE A 127 -22.33 14.82 3.54
C PHE A 127 -21.63 15.07 4.88
N GLN A 128 -20.97 16.22 5.05
CA GLN A 128 -20.32 16.63 6.31
C GLN A 128 -19.52 15.49 6.98
N ASN A 129 -20.02 14.97 8.10
CA ASN A 129 -19.37 13.91 8.89
C ASN A 129 -19.89 12.50 8.55
N PHE A 130 -20.77 12.38 7.56
CA PHE A 130 -21.26 11.09 7.07
C PHE A 130 -20.33 10.56 5.99
N GLU A 131 -19.74 9.40 6.28
CA GLU A 131 -18.88 8.67 5.38
C GLU A 131 -19.41 7.24 5.21
N LEU A 132 -19.59 6.82 3.96
CA LEU A 132 -19.97 5.45 3.61
C LEU A 132 -18.72 4.65 3.31
N TRP A 133 -18.52 3.54 4.01
CA TRP A 133 -17.41 2.63 3.79
C TRP A 133 -17.93 1.34 3.15
N ALA A 134 -17.36 0.97 2.01
CA ALA A 134 -17.69 -0.26 1.31
C ALA A 134 -16.42 -1.09 1.09
N GLY A 135 -16.41 -2.30 1.64
CA GLY A 135 -15.33 -3.26 1.48
C GLY A 135 -14.82 -3.85 2.80
N GLN A 136 -13.63 -4.44 2.76
CA GLN A 136 -12.99 -5.06 3.90
C GLN A 136 -11.97 -4.10 4.52
N THR A 137 -12.16 -3.70 5.77
CA THR A 137 -11.09 -3.03 6.53
C THR A 137 -11.29 -3.18 8.02
N LYS A 138 -10.36 -2.64 8.80
CA LYS A 138 -10.48 -2.54 10.26
C LYS A 138 -11.45 -1.42 10.63
N LEU A 139 -12.44 -1.75 11.44
CA LEU A 139 -13.38 -0.76 11.97
C LEU A 139 -12.67 0.24 12.91
N PRO A 140 -13.01 1.54 12.84
CA PRO A 140 -12.35 2.60 13.58
C PRO A 140 -12.63 2.60 15.09
N GLY A 141 -13.62 1.83 15.55
CA GLY A 141 -14.04 1.82 16.96
C GLY A 141 -13.10 1.14 17.95
N ASN A 142 -12.07 0.40 17.48
CA ASN A 142 -11.14 -0.29 18.37
C ASN A 142 -9.70 0.25 18.23
N VAL A 143 -9.32 1.18 19.12
CA VAL A 143 -8.10 1.99 19.02
C VAL A 143 -6.83 1.13 18.92
N GLU A 144 -6.72 0.08 19.73
CA GLU A 144 -5.57 -0.85 19.70
C GLU A 144 -5.41 -1.55 18.35
N ARG A 145 -6.52 -1.80 17.64
CA ARG A 145 -6.54 -2.45 16.33
C ARG A 145 -6.33 -1.45 15.19
N VAL A 146 -6.75 -0.20 15.38
CA VAL A 146 -6.63 0.91 14.43
C VAL A 146 -5.20 1.44 14.37
N VAL A 147 -4.49 1.47 15.50
CA VAL A 147 -3.08 1.86 15.54
C VAL A 147 -2.28 0.97 14.60
N SER A 148 -1.51 1.62 13.71
CA SER A 148 -0.64 0.90 12.78
C SER A 148 0.31 0.04 13.59
N SER A 149 0.41 -1.25 13.26
CA SER A 149 1.39 -2.13 13.91
C SER A 149 2.84 -1.73 13.63
N ALA A 150 3.09 -0.69 12.84
CA ALA A 150 4.40 -0.07 12.66
C ALA A 150 4.75 0.88 13.82
N ASN A 151 3.74 1.42 14.51
CA ASN A 151 3.87 2.40 15.58
C ASN A 151 3.64 1.75 16.97
N LEU A 152 3.41 0.43 17.03
CA LEU A 152 3.29 -0.27 18.30
C LEU A 152 4.68 -0.43 18.92
N GLN A 153 4.81 -0.03 20.18
CA GLN A 153 6.07 -0.05 20.94
C GLN A 153 6.51 -1.48 21.30
N LEU A 154 5.55 -2.40 21.48
CA LEU A 154 5.77 -3.83 21.67
C LEU A 154 5.14 -4.57 20.48
N ILE A 155 5.91 -5.42 19.80
CA ILE A 155 5.51 -6.10 18.55
C ILE A 155 5.75 -7.59 18.64
#